data_AF-A0A2U9ID37-F1
#
_entry.id   AF-A0A2U9ID37-F1
#
_cell.length_a   1.000
_cell.length_b   1.000
_cell.length_c   1.000
_cell.angle_alpha   90.00
_cell.angle_beta   90.00
_cell.angle_gamma   90.00
#
_symmetry.space_group_name_H-M   'P 1'
#
loop_
_entity.id
_entity.type
_entity.pdbx_description
1 polymer ?
#
loop_
_entity_poly.entity_id
_entity_poly.type
_entity_poly.pdbx_seq_one_letter_code
_entity_poly.pdbx_strand_id
1 'polypeptide(L)'
;MKKFDDCCNPKRESASDFLMSQKYVGRNLEGYKYEVIKTQKGNVQIFWKKEGEKIDLRYYSPSCFTTKIALEALCEWINNGEVKNAKEAIEKLSKIKGYKITEDVKNLVYEIFTRVI
;
A
#
# COMPACT_ATOMS: atom_id res chain seq x y z
N MET A 1 11.66 -19.79 -28.82
CA MET A 1 10.79 -19.54 -27.64
C MET A 1 10.40 -18.07 -27.64
N LYS A 2 9.14 -17.77 -27.97
CA LYS A 2 8.60 -16.40 -27.86
C LYS A 2 8.38 -16.08 -26.39
N LYS A 3 8.91 -14.94 -25.94
CA LYS A 3 8.70 -14.36 -24.60
C LYS A 3 7.19 -14.18 -24.43
N PHE A 4 6.60 -14.85 -23.44
CA PHE A 4 5.23 -14.58 -23.05
C PHE A 4 5.15 -13.16 -22.50
N ASP A 5 4.17 -12.42 -22.99
CA ASP A 5 3.93 -11.00 -22.79
C ASP A 5 3.79 -10.60 -21.32
N ASP A 6 4.78 -9.86 -20.80
CA ASP A 6 4.67 -8.98 -19.61
C ASP A 6 3.80 -7.72 -19.89
N CYS A 7 3.07 -7.69 -21.00
CA CYS A 7 2.29 -6.54 -21.47
C CYS A 7 0.99 -6.34 -20.67
N CYS A 8 0.52 -7.36 -19.95
CA CYS A 8 -0.79 -7.34 -19.29
C CYS A 8 -0.77 -6.79 -17.85
N ASN A 9 0.40 -6.61 -17.23
CA ASN A 9 0.54 -5.96 -15.92
C ASN A 9 1.88 -5.21 -15.83
N PRO A 10 2.00 -4.03 -16.45
CA PRO A 10 3.21 -3.23 -16.33
C PRO A 10 3.50 -2.97 -14.85
N LYS A 11 4.75 -3.16 -14.45
CA LYS A 11 5.20 -2.84 -13.09
C LYS A 11 4.95 -1.36 -12.83
N ARG A 12 4.32 -1.06 -11.69
CA ARG A 12 4.10 0.31 -11.23
C ARG A 12 5.39 0.80 -10.58
N GLU A 13 6.03 1.80 -11.19
CA GLU A 13 7.37 2.26 -10.78
C GLU A 13 7.38 3.74 -10.41
N SER A 14 6.38 4.51 -10.85
CA SER A 14 6.27 5.94 -10.62
C SER A 14 5.11 6.31 -9.70
N ALA A 15 5.21 7.47 -9.05
CA ALA A 15 4.14 8.04 -8.25
C ALA A 15 2.81 8.13 -9.00
N SER A 16 2.88 8.43 -10.31
CA SER A 16 1.69 8.53 -11.17
C SER A 16 1.00 7.18 -11.36
N ASP A 17 1.75 6.09 -11.47
CA ASP A 17 1.18 4.75 -11.68
C ASP A 17 0.29 4.34 -10.51
N PHE A 18 0.76 4.59 -9.28
CA PHE A 18 0.01 4.33 -8.05
C PHE A 18 -1.15 5.32 -7.86
N LEU A 19 -0.96 6.60 -8.22
CA LEU A 19 -2.01 7.59 -8.02
C LEU A 19 -3.20 7.40 -8.97
N MET A 20 -2.93 7.08 -10.23
CA MET A 20 -3.96 7.02 -11.29
C MET A 20 -4.69 5.68 -11.36
N SER A 21 -4.07 4.59 -10.88
CA SER A 21 -4.64 3.24 -10.91
C SER A 21 -4.78 2.67 -9.51
N GLN A 22 -5.79 3.16 -8.78
CA GLN A 22 -6.07 2.75 -7.40
C GLN A 22 -6.92 1.48 -7.36
N LYS A 23 -6.28 0.34 -7.08
CA LYS A 23 -6.87 -1.00 -7.04
C LYS A 23 -7.25 -1.45 -5.61
N TYR A 24 -6.60 -0.88 -4.59
CA TYR A 24 -6.72 -1.35 -3.21
C TYR A 24 -7.58 -0.45 -2.31
N VAL A 25 -8.28 0.52 -2.89
CA VAL A 25 -9.31 1.28 -2.18
C VAL A 25 -10.43 0.34 -1.75
N GLY A 26 -10.81 0.42 -0.49
CA GLY A 26 -11.75 -0.50 0.15
C GLY A 26 -13.12 -0.52 -0.51
N ARG A 27 -13.53 -1.71 -0.98
CA ARG A 27 -14.86 -2.03 -1.53
C ARG A 27 -15.22 -3.43 -1.07
N ASN A 28 -16.50 -3.69 -0.76
CA ASN A 28 -16.99 -5.00 -0.29
C ASN A 28 -16.19 -5.59 0.89
N LEU A 29 -16.10 -4.82 1.98
CA LEU A 29 -15.23 -5.10 3.13
C LEU A 29 -15.87 -6.01 4.19
N GLU A 30 -16.86 -6.82 3.80
CA GLU A 30 -17.51 -7.75 4.72
C GLU A 30 -16.50 -8.79 5.24
N GLY A 31 -16.45 -8.98 6.56
CA GLY A 31 -15.51 -9.90 7.21
C GLY A 31 -14.07 -9.40 7.34
N TYR A 32 -13.77 -8.16 6.93
CA TYR A 32 -12.47 -7.54 7.18
C TYR A 32 -12.38 -7.01 8.60
N LYS A 33 -11.21 -7.16 9.23
CA LYS A 33 -10.83 -6.35 10.40
C LYS A 33 -10.54 -4.94 9.93
N TYR A 34 -10.76 -3.94 10.79
CA TYR A 34 -10.42 -2.56 10.45
C TYR A 34 -9.85 -1.81 11.64
N GLU A 35 -8.97 -0.86 11.33
CA GLU A 35 -8.45 0.11 12.28
C GLU A 35 -8.28 1.48 11.64
N VAL A 36 -8.24 2.50 12.49
CA VAL A 36 -8.04 3.89 12.08
C VAL A 36 -6.68 4.38 12.57
N ILE A 37 -5.81 4.74 11.62
CA ILE A 37 -4.52 5.38 11.89
C ILE A 37 -4.71 6.89 11.76
N LYS A 38 -4.49 7.61 12.86
CA LYS A 38 -4.53 9.08 12.87
C LYS A 38 -3.21 9.61 12.33
N THR A 39 -3.26 10.35 11.23
CA THR A 39 -2.08 11.04 10.67
C THR A 39 -2.27 12.55 10.80
N GLN A 40 -1.18 13.32 10.67
CA GLN A 40 -1.25 14.79 10.66
C GLN A 40 -2.19 15.34 9.57
N LYS A 41 -2.38 14.58 8.49
CA LYS A 41 -3.15 14.99 7.30
C LYS A 41 -4.55 14.36 7.23
N GLY A 42 -4.98 13.72 8.31
CA GLY A 42 -6.29 13.10 8.42
C GLY A 42 -6.23 11.64 8.82
N ASN A 43 -7.41 11.06 9.01
CA ASN A 43 -7.57 9.67 9.41
C ASN A 43 -7.45 8.75 8.20
N VAL A 44 -6.57 7.77 8.29
CA VAL A 44 -6.46 6.67 7.33
C VAL A 44 -7.17 5.47 7.95
N GLN A 45 -8.05 4.83 7.19
CA GLN A 45 -8.64 3.55 7.58
C GLN A 45 -7.91 2.43 6.83
N ILE A 46 -7.52 1.41 7.56
CA ILE A 46 -6.96 0.18 7.00
C ILE A 46 -7.89 -0.97 7.30
N PHE A 47 -8.05 -1.86 6.33
CA PHE A 47 -8.89 -3.03 6.41
C PHE A 47 -8.07 -4.24 6.02
N TRP A 48 -8.11 -5.32 6.80
CA TRP A 48 -7.37 -6.52 6.42
C TRP A 48 -8.11 -7.81 6.74
N LYS A 49 -7.82 -8.83 5.93
CA LYS A 49 -8.19 -10.23 6.16
C LYS A 49 -6.94 -11.09 6.04
N LYS A 50 -6.74 -12.02 6.98
CA LYS A 50 -5.65 -13.01 6.93
C LYS A 50 -6.23 -14.38 6.60
N GLU A 51 -5.69 -15.04 5.58
CA GLU A 51 -6.02 -16.40 5.19
C GLU A 51 -4.72 -17.20 5.02
N GLY A 52 -4.34 -17.93 6.08
CA GLY A 52 -3.02 -18.56 6.16
C GLY A 52 -1.91 -17.51 6.16
N GLU A 53 -0.95 -17.65 5.24
CA GLU A 53 0.15 -16.69 5.06
C GLU A 53 -0.23 -15.49 4.18
N LYS A 54 -1.43 -15.49 3.57
CA LYS A 54 -1.88 -14.40 2.70
C LYS A 54 -2.60 -13.33 3.50
N ILE A 55 -2.32 -12.08 3.13
CA ILE A 55 -2.98 -10.90 3.67
C ILE A 55 -3.67 -10.19 2.50
N ASP A 56 -4.97 -9.92 2.63
CA ASP A 56 -5.63 -8.93 1.78
C ASP A 56 -5.78 -7.65 2.58
N LEU A 57 -4.91 -6.67 2.29
CA LEU A 57 -4.92 -5.33 2.86
C LEU A 57 -5.59 -4.36 1.88
N ARG A 58 -6.50 -3.55 2.42
CA ARG A 58 -7.21 -2.46 1.73
C ARG A 58 -7.14 -1.20 2.56
N TYR A 59 -7.40 -0.06 1.93
CA TYR A 59 -7.41 1.22 2.62
C TYR A 59 -8.59 2.10 2.21
N TYR A 60 -8.94 3.03 3.09
CA TYR A 60 -9.68 4.22 2.74
C TYR A 60 -8.94 5.43 3.30
N SER A 61 -8.75 6.45 2.48
CA SER A 61 -8.15 7.70 2.95
C SER A 61 -8.67 8.93 2.21
N PRO A 62 -9.21 9.93 2.92
CA PRO A 62 -9.51 11.24 2.36
C PRO A 62 -8.23 12.10 2.17
N SER A 63 -7.06 11.60 2.57
CA SER A 63 -5.80 12.35 2.65
C SER A 63 -5.19 12.77 1.30
N CYS A 64 -4.10 13.55 1.37
CA CYS A 64 -3.33 14.03 0.22
C CYS A 64 -2.69 12.92 -0.62
N PHE A 65 -2.30 13.26 -1.86
CA PHE A 65 -1.77 12.32 -2.86
C PHE A 65 -0.58 11.49 -2.37
N THR A 66 0.34 12.06 -1.59
CA THR A 66 1.50 11.34 -1.04
C THR A 66 1.08 10.12 -0.23
N THR A 67 0.11 10.27 0.67
CA THR A 67 -0.40 9.19 1.49
C THR A 67 -1.16 8.15 0.66
N LYS A 68 -1.93 8.58 -0.35
CA LYS A 68 -2.62 7.65 -1.26
C LYS A 68 -1.63 6.79 -2.05
N ILE A 69 -0.57 7.40 -2.59
CA ILE A 69 0.51 6.68 -3.29
C ILE A 69 1.16 5.65 -2.36
N ALA A 70 1.51 6.06 -1.13
CA ALA A 70 2.09 5.13 -0.16
C ALA A 70 1.16 3.95 0.14
N LEU A 71 -0.11 4.22 0.46
CA LEU A 71 -1.08 3.19 0.79
C LEU A 71 -1.33 2.23 -0.36
N GLU A 72 -1.45 2.76 -1.58
CA GLU A 72 -1.65 1.95 -2.78
C GLU A 72 -0.46 1.02 -3.05
N ALA A 73 0.76 1.52 -2.90
CA ALA A 73 1.98 0.72 -3.07
C ALA A 73 2.12 -0.33 -1.96
N LEU A 74 1.88 0.06 -0.70
CA LEU A 74 1.95 -0.84 0.46
C LEU A 74 0.94 -1.98 0.34
N CYS A 75 -0.30 -1.69 -0.06
CA CYS A 75 -1.31 -2.72 -0.25
C CYS A 75 -0.91 -3.71 -1.35
N GLU A 76 -0.38 -3.23 -2.49
CA GLU A 76 0.10 -4.13 -3.54
C GLU A 76 1.21 -5.06 -3.03
N TRP A 77 2.24 -4.49 -2.41
CA TRP A 77 3.40 -5.27 -2.00
C TRP A 77 3.10 -6.22 -0.85
N ILE A 78 2.28 -5.81 0.13
CA ILE A 78 1.86 -6.68 1.23
C ILE A 78 0.99 -7.82 0.68
N ASN A 79 0.02 -7.51 -0.17
CA ASN A 79 -0.91 -8.52 -0.70
C ASN A 79 -0.20 -9.53 -1.61
N ASN A 80 0.87 -9.11 -2.29
CA ASN A 80 1.71 -9.97 -3.12
C ASN A 80 2.87 -10.62 -2.35
N GLY A 81 3.03 -10.35 -1.04
CA GLY A 81 4.12 -10.89 -0.22
C GLY A 81 5.52 -10.36 -0.60
N GLU A 82 5.60 -9.22 -1.28
CA GLU A 82 6.83 -8.60 -1.77
C GLU A 82 7.62 -7.85 -0.67
N VAL A 83 6.97 -7.53 0.45
CA VAL A 83 7.60 -6.90 1.62
C VAL A 83 7.10 -7.59 2.89
N LYS A 84 8.01 -7.81 3.85
CA LYS A 84 7.69 -8.51 5.11
C LYS A 84 7.79 -7.63 6.34
N ASN A 85 8.42 -6.46 6.22
CA ASN A 85 8.60 -5.52 7.32
C ASN A 85 8.62 -4.07 6.83
N ALA A 86 8.46 -3.14 7.79
CA ALA A 86 8.43 -1.71 7.52
C ALA A 86 9.72 -1.19 6.86
N LYS A 87 10.89 -1.76 7.19
CA LYS A 87 12.17 -1.32 6.62
C LYS A 87 12.25 -1.59 5.13
N GLU A 88 11.91 -2.81 4.71
CA GLU A 88 11.82 -3.20 3.29
C GLU A 88 10.83 -2.33 2.53
N ALA A 89 9.66 -2.08 3.12
CA ALA A 89 8.64 -1.23 2.53
C ALA A 89 9.10 0.23 2.35
N ILE A 90 9.78 0.82 3.35
CA ILE A 90 10.35 2.17 3.25
C ILE A 90 11.43 2.23 2.17
N GLU A 91 12.33 1.23 2.13
CA GLU A 91 13.36 1.18 1.09
C GLU A 91 12.73 1.10 -0.31
N LYS A 92 11.69 0.28 -0.48
CA LYS A 92 11.00 0.13 -1.75
C LYS A 92 10.21 1.38 -2.15
N LEU A 93 9.53 2.05 -1.21
CA LEU A 93 8.91 3.36 -1.43
C LEU A 93 9.94 4.39 -1.92
N SER A 94 11.19 4.33 -1.44
CA SER A 94 12.21 5.32 -1.79
C SER A 94 12.67 5.21 -3.25
N LYS A 95 12.40 4.07 -3.89
CA LYS A 95 12.71 3.78 -5.29
C LYS A 95 11.60 4.21 -6.25
N ILE A 96 10.43 4.63 -5.75
CA ILE A 96 9.33 5.11 -6.60
C ILE A 96 9.74 6.43 -7.26
N LYS A 97 9.73 6.46 -8.59
CA LYS A 97 10.10 7.64 -9.37
C LYS A 97 9.10 8.77 -9.12
N GLY A 98 9.61 9.96 -8.78
CA GLY A 98 8.79 11.15 -8.52
C GLY A 98 8.08 11.14 -7.15
N TYR A 99 8.47 10.23 -6.26
CA TYR A 99 7.92 10.16 -4.91
C TYR A 99 8.98 10.53 -3.87
N LYS A 100 8.60 11.36 -2.89
CA LYS A 100 9.46 11.73 -1.76
C LYS A 100 8.87 11.19 -0.46
N ILE A 101 9.63 10.35 0.23
CA ILE A 101 9.25 9.86 1.56
C ILE A 101 9.34 11.02 2.55
N THR A 102 8.25 11.25 3.27
CA THR A 102 8.17 12.17 4.41
C THR A 102 8.15 11.37 5.71
N GLU A 103 8.38 12.04 6.83
CA GLU A 103 8.34 11.37 8.14
C GLU A 103 6.94 10.82 8.46
N ASP A 104 5.89 11.55 8.09
CA ASP A 104 4.49 11.08 8.18
C ASP A 104 4.27 9.76 7.45
N VAL A 105 4.89 9.60 6.28
CA VAL A 105 4.81 8.35 5.49
C VAL A 105 5.54 7.23 6.21
N LYS A 106 6.73 7.47 6.78
CA LYS A 106 7.45 6.44 7.54
C LYS A 106 6.63 5.99 8.75
N ASN A 107 6.09 6.94 9.51
CA ASN A 107 5.23 6.66 10.66
C ASN A 107 4.01 5.84 10.23
N LEU A 108 3.34 6.23 9.13
CA LEU A 108 2.23 5.46 8.58
C LEU A 108 2.64 4.01 8.23
N VAL A 109 3.81 3.82 7.61
CA VAL A 109 4.30 2.48 7.29
C VAL A 109 4.48 1.66 8.57
N TYR A 110 5.16 2.20 9.59
CA TYR A 110 5.32 1.49 10.86
C TYR A 110 3.98 1.12 11.49
N GLU A 111 3.04 2.07 11.55
CA GLU A 111 1.70 1.87 12.11
C GLU A 111 0.91 0.77 11.40
N ILE A 112 1.05 0.65 10.06
CA ILE A 112 0.42 -0.42 9.27
C ILE A 112 1.04 -1.77 9.61
N PHE A 113 2.37 -1.87 9.59
CA PHE A 113 3.04 -3.14 9.87
C PHE A 113 2.76 -3.62 11.30
N THR A 114 2.76 -2.74 12.29
CA THR A 114 2.46 -3.11 13.69
C THR A 114 1.04 -3.66 13.88
N ARG A 115 0.05 -3.19 13.11
CA ARG A 115 -1.35 -3.62 13.23
C ARG A 115 -1.71 -4.81 12.37
N VAL A 116 -1.10 -4.89 11.19
CA VAL A 116 -1.52 -5.82 10.15
C VAL A 116 -0.60 -7.03 10.10
N ILE A 117 0.71 -6.88 10.29
CA ILE A 117 1.70 -7.95 10.07
C ILE A 117 2.03 -8.57 11.42
#